data_AF-A0A495E766-F1
#
_entry.id   AF-A0A495E766-F1
#
_cell.length_a   1.000
_cell.length_b   1.000
_cell.length_c   1.000
_cell.angle_alpha   90.00
_cell.angle_beta   90.00
_cell.angle_gamma   90.00
#
_symmetry.space_group_name_H-M   'P 1'
#
loop_
_entity.id
_entity.type
_entity.pdbx_description
1 polymer ?
#
loop_
_entity_poly.entity_id
_entity_poly.type
_entity_poly.pdbx_seq_one_letter_code
_entity_poly.pdbx_strand_id
1 'polypeptide(L)'
;MPLPQWHEFILPILDVLQDGKVRTIKEIRDGVLNRVSMTDDELAELIPSGQERWYNRMNWALSHSFNAGILLRPARATYQTTDEGKRLVELAQPVTPKTLERYPKYQQFLGRTSQKTEASGPTISTAATEEAISSETPTDILDRASQQLNQSLANDIYQQLLILEPATFERLIRQFIVQLGYGVNKMDGLAAKLHSADKGIDGIVWQDALGLDRVYLQAKRYSEDNKVSGPEVRGFSGALDQHRATKGIFITTSSFTPDALQVPREVVSKTLLLIDGLRLAELMVQYGVGVQVERNIAVKKVDQDFFENI
;
A
#
# COMPACT_ATOMS: atom_id res chain seq x y z
N MET A 1 -18.35 0.22 2.59
CA MET A 1 -18.45 0.62 1.17
C MET A 1 -17.02 0.84 0.68
N PRO A 2 -16.73 1.02 -0.62
CA PRO A 2 -15.40 1.49 -1.00
C PRO A 2 -15.26 2.98 -0.69
N LEU A 3 -14.05 3.42 -0.31
CA LEU A 3 -13.73 4.83 -0.10
C LEU A 3 -14.15 5.67 -1.33
N PRO A 4 -14.87 6.81 -1.15
CA PRO A 4 -15.33 7.63 -2.26
C PRO A 4 -14.19 8.06 -3.20
N GLN A 5 -14.49 8.09 -4.48
CA GLN A 5 -13.61 8.64 -5.51
C GLN A 5 -13.57 10.16 -5.44
N TRP A 6 -12.57 10.79 -6.06
CA TRP A 6 -12.36 12.25 -5.93
C TRP A 6 -13.62 13.04 -6.32
N HIS A 7 -14.25 12.72 -7.44
CA HIS A 7 -15.42 13.46 -7.94
C HIS A 7 -16.65 13.35 -7.02
N GLU A 8 -16.76 12.28 -6.23
CA GLU A 8 -17.84 12.09 -5.27
C GLU A 8 -17.76 13.06 -4.07
N PHE A 9 -16.57 13.66 -3.83
CA PHE A 9 -16.42 14.73 -2.84
C PHE A 9 -16.90 16.11 -3.34
N ILE A 10 -17.14 16.29 -4.65
CA ILE A 10 -17.51 17.61 -5.20
C ILE A 10 -18.83 18.11 -4.59
N LEU A 11 -19.88 17.29 -4.58
CA LEU A 11 -21.17 17.69 -4.02
C LEU A 11 -21.08 18.01 -2.51
N PRO A 12 -20.49 17.16 -1.65
CA PRO A 12 -20.24 17.49 -0.25
C PRO A 12 -19.48 18.81 -0.07
N ILE A 13 -18.45 19.09 -0.88
CA ILE A 13 -17.71 20.35 -0.84
C ILE A 13 -18.62 21.54 -1.18
N LEU A 14 -19.41 21.43 -2.24
CA LEU A 14 -20.30 22.50 -2.67
C LEU A 14 -21.40 22.76 -1.63
N ASP A 15 -21.92 21.72 -0.99
CA ASP A 15 -22.91 21.84 0.09
C ASP A 15 -22.34 22.58 1.31
N VAL A 16 -21.08 22.29 1.68
CA VAL A 16 -20.38 23.04 2.73
C VAL A 16 -20.23 24.53 2.37
N LEU A 17 -20.06 24.84 1.09
CA LEU A 17 -19.86 26.19 0.58
C LEU A 17 -21.14 26.89 0.09
N GLN A 18 -22.32 26.27 0.27
CA GLN A 18 -23.58 26.75 -0.32
C GLN A 18 -23.97 28.15 0.15
N ASP A 19 -23.55 28.54 1.35
CA ASP A 19 -23.75 29.89 1.92
C ASP A 19 -22.97 30.99 1.16
N GLY A 20 -22.11 30.61 0.22
CA GLY A 20 -21.30 31.53 -0.57
C GLY A 20 -20.19 32.22 0.23
N LYS A 21 -19.88 31.77 1.45
CA LYS A 21 -18.78 32.34 2.23
C LYS A 21 -17.45 31.77 1.78
N VAL A 22 -16.39 32.55 1.94
CA VAL A 22 -15.03 32.07 1.78
C VAL A 22 -14.68 31.19 2.97
N ARG A 23 -14.24 29.95 2.71
CA ARG A 23 -13.81 29.01 3.74
C ARG A 23 -12.42 28.48 3.45
N THR A 24 -11.66 28.19 4.50
CA THR A 24 -10.37 27.52 4.44
C THR A 24 -10.52 26.04 4.07
N ILE A 25 -9.45 25.41 3.55
CA ILE A 25 -9.42 23.96 3.33
C ILE A 25 -9.74 23.19 4.62
N LYS A 26 -9.30 23.68 5.77
CA LYS A 26 -9.59 23.06 7.08
C LYS A 26 -11.09 23.06 7.38
N GLU A 27 -11.76 24.18 7.21
CA GLU A 27 -13.22 24.28 7.43
C GLU A 27 -14.01 23.44 6.41
N ILE A 28 -13.53 23.35 5.17
CA ILE A 28 -14.13 22.49 4.15
C ILE A 28 -13.98 21.02 4.53
N ARG A 29 -12.77 20.62 4.92
CA ARG A 29 -12.46 19.28 5.40
C ARG A 29 -13.40 18.86 6.54
N ASP A 30 -13.46 19.67 7.58
CA ASP A 30 -14.27 19.39 8.76
C ASP A 30 -15.78 19.37 8.39
N GLY A 31 -16.20 20.24 7.47
CA GLY A 31 -17.57 20.27 6.95
C GLY A 31 -17.95 19.05 6.11
N VAL A 32 -17.02 18.52 5.31
CA VAL A 32 -17.20 17.33 4.46
C VAL A 32 -17.25 16.07 5.31
N LEU A 33 -16.38 15.94 6.31
CA LEU A 33 -16.38 14.82 7.25
C LEU A 33 -17.71 14.68 8.03
N ASN A 34 -18.39 15.80 8.28
CA ASN A 34 -19.72 15.78 8.91
C ASN A 34 -20.86 15.36 7.97
N ARG A 35 -20.61 15.27 6.66
CA ARG A 35 -21.63 14.98 5.63
C ARG A 35 -21.42 13.65 4.93
N VAL A 36 -20.17 13.22 4.81
CA VAL A 36 -19.80 11.96 4.17
C VAL A 36 -19.52 10.95 5.27
N SER A 37 -20.41 9.97 5.42
CA SER A 37 -20.18 8.86 6.33
C SER A 37 -19.05 7.98 5.80
N MET A 38 -17.94 7.92 6.51
CA MET A 38 -16.80 7.05 6.23
C MET A 38 -16.50 6.16 7.45
N THR A 39 -15.96 4.97 7.20
CA THR A 39 -15.52 4.06 8.27
C THR A 39 -14.16 4.50 8.84
N ASP A 40 -13.82 4.00 10.03
CA ASP A 40 -12.50 4.25 10.63
C ASP A 40 -11.37 3.75 9.73
N ASP A 41 -11.56 2.62 9.04
CA ASP A 41 -10.60 2.08 8.08
C ASP A 41 -10.40 3.00 6.86
N GLU A 42 -11.49 3.57 6.33
CA GLU A 42 -11.45 4.53 5.21
C GLU A 42 -10.76 5.85 5.60
N LEU A 43 -10.95 6.30 6.85
CA LEU A 43 -10.29 7.48 7.40
C LEU A 43 -8.81 7.25 7.67
N ALA A 44 -8.43 6.02 8.04
CA ALA A 44 -7.06 5.62 8.35
C ALA A 44 -6.25 5.20 7.11
N GLU A 45 -6.87 5.05 5.94
CA GLU A 45 -6.16 4.66 4.72
C GLU A 45 -5.16 5.74 4.28
N LEU A 46 -3.88 5.40 4.20
CA LEU A 46 -2.80 6.32 3.82
C LEU A 46 -2.28 6.04 2.39
N ILE A 47 -1.88 7.11 1.69
CA ILE A 47 -1.01 7.03 0.51
C ILE A 47 0.47 6.93 0.94
N PRO A 48 1.42 6.53 0.07
CA PRO A 48 2.83 6.35 0.45
C PRO A 48 3.51 7.58 1.06
N SER A 49 2.99 8.79 0.83
CA SER A 49 3.49 10.02 1.45
C SER A 49 3.09 10.19 2.92
N GLY A 50 2.25 9.29 3.47
CA GLY A 50 1.69 9.36 4.83
C GLY A 50 0.44 10.21 4.96
N GLN A 51 -0.07 10.79 3.87
CA GLN A 51 -1.34 11.53 3.85
C GLN A 51 -2.53 10.57 3.75
N GLU A 52 -3.67 10.93 4.33
CA GLU A 52 -4.91 10.18 4.20
C GLU A 52 -5.43 10.19 2.76
N ARG A 53 -5.78 9.03 2.20
CA ARG A 53 -6.19 8.88 0.79
C ARG A 53 -7.46 9.67 0.50
N TRP A 54 -8.43 9.66 1.41
CA TRP A 54 -9.67 10.44 1.27
C TRP A 54 -9.39 11.95 1.19
N TYR A 55 -8.42 12.43 1.98
CA TYR A 55 -8.03 13.84 1.99
C TYR A 55 -7.29 14.20 0.69
N ASN A 56 -6.46 13.30 0.16
CA ASN A 56 -5.86 13.46 -1.17
C ASN A 56 -6.95 13.59 -2.26
N ARG A 57 -7.94 12.70 -2.27
CA ARG A 57 -9.07 12.70 -3.21
C ARG A 57 -9.94 13.96 -3.07
N MET A 58 -10.21 14.42 -1.85
CA MET A 58 -10.90 15.69 -1.61
C MET A 58 -10.12 16.90 -2.18
N ASN A 59 -8.79 16.91 -2.03
CA ASN A 59 -7.95 17.96 -2.62
C ASN A 59 -7.99 17.94 -4.17
N TRP A 60 -8.07 16.76 -4.77
CA TRP A 60 -8.30 16.63 -6.22
C TRP A 60 -9.66 17.20 -6.62
N ALA A 61 -10.75 16.90 -5.89
CA ALA A 61 -12.04 17.53 -6.12
C ALA A 61 -11.97 19.05 -6.10
N LEU A 62 -11.34 19.64 -5.07
CA LEU A 62 -11.14 21.09 -4.98
C LEU A 62 -10.39 21.66 -6.21
N SER A 63 -9.32 20.98 -6.64
CA SER A 63 -8.54 21.37 -7.82
C SER A 63 -9.38 21.31 -9.10
N HIS A 64 -10.07 20.20 -9.35
CA HIS A 64 -10.88 20.03 -10.55
C HIS A 64 -12.08 20.98 -10.59
N SER A 65 -12.78 21.18 -9.47
CA SER A 65 -13.90 22.13 -9.37
C SER A 65 -13.47 23.58 -9.55
N PHE A 66 -12.28 23.96 -9.06
CA PHE A 66 -11.69 25.28 -9.31
C PHE A 66 -11.35 25.47 -10.80
N ASN A 67 -10.69 24.49 -11.42
CA ASN A 67 -10.35 24.55 -12.84
C ASN A 67 -11.59 24.49 -13.75
N ALA A 68 -12.70 23.93 -13.28
CA ALA A 68 -13.99 23.99 -13.96
C ALA A 68 -14.73 25.33 -13.78
N GLY A 69 -14.29 26.18 -12.85
CA GLY A 69 -14.95 27.45 -12.55
C GLY A 69 -16.22 27.32 -11.70
N ILE A 70 -16.45 26.14 -11.11
CA ILE A 70 -17.54 25.89 -10.16
C ILE A 70 -17.15 26.40 -8.76
N LEU A 71 -15.85 26.40 -8.46
CA LEU A 71 -15.28 27.05 -7.30
C LEU A 71 -14.39 28.24 -7.71
N LEU A 72 -14.32 29.22 -6.82
CA LEU A 72 -13.33 30.29 -6.81
C LEU A 72 -12.31 30.03 -5.72
N ARG A 73 -11.12 30.62 -5.88
CA ARG A 73 -10.05 30.60 -4.89
C ARG A 73 -9.60 32.04 -4.58
N PRO A 74 -10.34 32.78 -3.73
CA PRO A 74 -10.08 34.20 -3.48
C PRO A 74 -8.72 34.46 -2.82
N ALA A 75 -8.26 33.55 -1.98
CA ALA A 75 -6.94 33.57 -1.37
C ALA A 75 -6.33 32.16 -1.31
N ARG A 76 -5.07 32.05 -0.90
CA ARG A 76 -4.39 30.76 -0.76
C ARG A 76 -5.16 29.84 0.19
N ALA A 77 -5.36 28.60 -0.23
CA ALA A 77 -6.05 27.56 0.54
C ALA A 77 -7.45 27.95 1.05
N THR A 78 -8.12 28.88 0.36
CA THR A 78 -9.52 29.24 0.63
C THR A 78 -10.36 29.07 -0.62
N TYR A 79 -11.59 28.61 -0.46
CA TYR A 79 -12.52 28.40 -1.56
C TYR A 79 -13.87 29.06 -1.28
N GLN A 80 -14.56 29.38 -2.37
CA GLN A 80 -15.91 29.92 -2.37
C GLN A 80 -16.65 29.32 -3.56
N THR A 81 -17.94 28.99 -3.41
CA THR A 81 -18.75 28.47 -4.53
C THR A 81 -19.17 29.61 -5.49
N THR A 82 -19.36 29.28 -6.77
CA THR A 82 -20.00 30.18 -7.75
C THR A 82 -21.51 29.98 -7.81
N ASP A 83 -22.22 30.81 -8.57
CA ASP A 83 -23.66 30.62 -8.81
C ASP A 83 -23.94 29.27 -9.49
N GLU A 84 -23.05 28.84 -10.38
CA GLU A 84 -23.14 27.51 -10.98
C GLU A 84 -22.93 26.39 -9.96
N GLY A 85 -21.98 26.56 -9.03
CA GLY A 85 -21.79 25.61 -7.93
C GLY A 85 -23.01 25.49 -7.02
N LYS A 86 -23.67 26.61 -6.70
CA LYS A 86 -24.94 26.59 -5.95
C LYS A 86 -26.04 25.86 -6.71
N ARG A 87 -26.17 26.13 -8.01
CA ARG A 87 -27.14 25.46 -8.88
C ARG A 87 -26.95 23.94 -8.91
N LEU A 88 -25.72 23.46 -8.95
CA LEU A 88 -25.43 22.02 -8.93
C LEU A 88 -25.87 21.34 -7.63
N VAL A 89 -25.72 22.02 -6.48
CA VAL A 89 -26.21 21.53 -5.19
C VAL A 89 -27.73 21.49 -5.16
N GLU A 90 -28.41 22.55 -5.62
CA GLU A 90 -29.88 22.62 -5.68
C GLU A 90 -30.50 21.53 -6.56
N LEU A 91 -29.85 21.22 -7.70
CA LEU A 91 -30.28 20.14 -8.59
C LEU A 91 -29.97 18.75 -8.04
N ALA A 92 -29.17 18.65 -6.96
CA ALA A 92 -28.67 17.41 -6.39
C ALA A 92 -28.08 16.45 -7.44
N GLN A 93 -27.47 17.00 -8.51
CA GLN A 93 -26.95 16.20 -9.61
C GLN A 93 -25.53 15.72 -9.31
N PRO A 94 -25.23 14.42 -9.45
CA PRO A 94 -23.86 13.93 -9.34
C PRO A 94 -22.92 14.67 -10.28
N VAL A 95 -21.87 15.27 -9.73
CA VAL A 95 -20.83 15.92 -10.52
C VAL A 95 -19.77 14.88 -10.86
N THR A 96 -19.84 14.38 -12.09
CA THR A 96 -18.88 13.42 -12.62
C THR A 96 -17.79 14.13 -13.42
N PRO A 97 -16.68 13.47 -13.75
CA PRO A 97 -15.70 14.02 -14.67
C PRO A 97 -16.32 14.47 -16.01
N LYS A 98 -17.24 13.67 -16.57
CA LYS A 98 -18.01 14.01 -17.78
C LYS A 98 -18.91 15.25 -17.59
N THR A 99 -19.40 15.49 -16.38
CA THR A 99 -20.13 16.73 -16.06
C THR A 99 -19.19 17.93 -16.15
N LEU A 100 -17.96 17.81 -15.63
CA LEU A 100 -16.97 18.89 -15.64
C LEU A 100 -16.48 19.25 -17.05
N GLU A 101 -16.42 18.28 -17.97
CA GLU A 101 -16.03 18.49 -19.37
C GLU A 101 -16.92 19.49 -20.12
N ARG A 102 -18.13 19.77 -19.62
CA ARG A 102 -19.02 20.76 -20.22
C ARG A 102 -18.56 22.20 -19.99
N TYR A 103 -17.67 22.44 -19.02
CA TYR A 103 -17.19 23.78 -18.70
C TYR A 103 -15.97 24.15 -19.57
N PRO A 104 -16.02 25.28 -20.32
CA PRO A 104 -14.91 25.68 -21.20
C PRO A 104 -13.57 25.86 -20.47
N LYS A 105 -13.59 26.37 -19.23
CA LYS A 105 -12.38 26.50 -18.40
C LYS A 105 -11.74 25.14 -18.09
N TYR A 106 -12.57 24.12 -17.87
CA TYR A 106 -12.11 22.77 -17.59
C TYR A 106 -11.48 22.12 -18.83
N GLN A 107 -12.10 22.30 -20.01
CA GLN A 107 -11.55 21.83 -21.28
C GLN A 107 -10.18 22.45 -21.58
N GLN A 108 -9.99 23.74 -21.28
CA GLN A 108 -8.68 24.40 -21.41
C GLN A 108 -7.63 23.81 -20.45
N PHE A 109 -8.04 23.50 -19.21
CA PHE A 109 -7.18 22.82 -18.23
C PHE A 109 -6.73 21.43 -18.71
N LEU A 110 -7.67 20.63 -19.26
CA LEU A 110 -7.35 19.33 -19.84
C LEU A 110 -6.46 19.45 -21.09
N GLY A 111 -6.76 20.38 -22.01
CA GLY A 111 -5.99 20.59 -23.24
C GLY A 111 -4.53 20.99 -22.99
N ARG A 112 -4.27 21.79 -21.94
CA ARG A 112 -2.90 22.10 -21.48
C ARG A 112 -2.15 20.88 -20.95
N THR A 113 -2.89 19.89 -20.45
CA THR A 113 -2.34 18.64 -19.94
C THR A 113 -2.03 17.67 -21.09
N SER A 114 -2.91 17.57 -22.10
CA SER A 114 -2.75 16.66 -23.24
C SER A 114 -1.72 17.13 -24.29
N GLN A 115 -1.62 18.44 -24.58
CA GLN A 115 -0.64 18.95 -25.57
C GLN A 115 0.82 18.74 -25.16
N LYS A 116 1.10 18.44 -23.88
CA LYS A 116 2.46 18.17 -23.40
C LYS A 116 2.92 16.73 -23.68
N THR A 117 2.01 15.83 -24.02
CA THR A 117 2.29 14.40 -24.23
C THR A 117 2.68 14.08 -25.68
N GLU A 118 2.30 14.91 -26.65
CA GLU A 118 2.55 14.66 -28.09
C GLU A 118 3.91 15.14 -28.62
N ALA A 119 4.68 15.90 -27.83
CA ALA A 119 5.92 16.54 -28.31
C ALA A 119 7.20 15.69 -28.19
N SER A 120 7.13 14.36 -28.10
CA SER A 120 8.33 13.50 -28.05
C SER A 120 8.15 12.09 -28.65
N GLY A 121 8.45 11.95 -29.95
CA GLY A 121 8.97 10.70 -30.57
C GLY A 121 7.98 9.56 -30.87
N PRO A 122 8.30 8.65 -31.83
CA PRO A 122 7.32 8.08 -32.74
C PRO A 122 6.60 6.82 -32.24
N THR A 123 5.28 6.87 -32.44
CA THR A 123 4.34 5.81 -32.85
C THR A 123 4.58 4.36 -32.38
N ILE A 124 3.80 3.96 -31.38
CA ILE A 124 3.10 2.67 -31.40
C ILE A 124 1.61 2.97 -31.42
N SER A 125 0.98 2.63 -32.54
CA SER A 125 -0.47 2.68 -32.69
C SER A 125 -1.09 1.63 -31.79
N THR A 126 -1.85 2.05 -30.79
CA THR A 126 -2.89 1.23 -30.16
C THR A 126 -3.98 2.17 -29.65
N ALA A 127 -5.10 2.19 -30.38
CA ALA A 127 -6.42 2.63 -29.95
C ALA A 127 -6.48 3.82 -28.96
N ALA A 128 -6.06 5.00 -29.42
CA ALA A 128 -6.36 6.26 -28.74
C ALA A 128 -7.78 6.73 -29.08
N THR A 129 -8.77 6.19 -28.38
CA THR A 129 -10.11 6.80 -28.23
C THR A 129 -10.80 6.11 -27.06
N GLU A 130 -10.83 6.76 -25.88
CA GLU A 130 -11.86 6.70 -24.79
C GLU A 130 -11.38 6.86 -23.33
N GLU A 131 -10.11 7.14 -23.02
CA GLU A 131 -9.70 7.48 -21.64
C GLU A 131 -9.82 8.99 -21.32
N ALA A 132 -11.00 9.57 -21.56
CA ALA A 132 -11.33 10.90 -21.06
C ALA A 132 -11.90 10.78 -19.62
N ILE A 133 -10.97 10.92 -18.68
CA ILE A 133 -11.11 11.10 -17.23
C ILE A 133 -11.60 9.89 -16.43
N SER A 134 -10.64 9.09 -15.98
CA SER A 134 -10.81 8.09 -14.91
C SER A 134 -11.28 8.75 -13.60
N SER A 135 -12.11 8.03 -12.85
CA SER A 135 -12.48 8.39 -11.47
C SER A 135 -11.31 8.28 -10.49
N GLU A 136 -10.20 7.64 -10.89
CA GLU A 136 -8.97 7.54 -10.11
C GLU A 136 -8.15 8.83 -10.20
N THR A 137 -7.51 9.21 -9.08
CA THR A 137 -6.53 10.31 -9.10
C THR A 137 -5.20 9.82 -9.70
N PRO A 138 -4.33 10.71 -10.21
CA PRO A 138 -2.98 10.32 -10.62
C PRO A 138 -2.18 9.60 -9.52
N THR A 139 -2.40 9.95 -8.24
CA THR A 139 -1.80 9.23 -7.10
C THR A 139 -2.31 7.79 -7.02
N ASP A 140 -3.63 7.59 -7.16
CA ASP A 140 -4.23 6.24 -7.14
C ASP A 140 -3.70 5.39 -8.31
N ILE A 141 -3.56 5.98 -9.50
CA ILE A 141 -3.02 5.30 -10.68
C ILE A 141 -1.56 4.87 -10.44
N LEU A 142 -0.72 5.75 -9.87
CA LEU A 142 0.67 5.43 -9.56
C LEU A 142 0.77 4.33 -8.50
N ASP A 143 -0.02 4.41 -7.42
CA ASP A 143 -0.05 3.41 -6.35
C ASP A 143 -0.46 2.04 -6.91
N ARG A 144 -1.54 2.00 -7.70
CA ARG A 144 -2.01 0.76 -8.35
C ARG A 144 -0.97 0.19 -9.30
N ALA A 145 -0.34 1.02 -10.13
CA ALA A 145 0.73 0.58 -11.02
C ALA A 145 1.93 0.03 -10.25
N SER A 146 2.32 0.68 -9.14
CA SER A 146 3.40 0.19 -8.27
C SER A 146 3.04 -1.15 -7.62
N GLN A 147 1.80 -1.32 -7.15
CA GLN A 147 1.33 -2.58 -6.58
C GLN A 147 1.34 -3.70 -7.62
N GLN A 148 0.90 -3.43 -8.85
CA GLN A 148 0.93 -4.38 -9.96
C GLN A 148 2.36 -4.81 -10.31
N LEU A 149 3.30 -3.86 -10.37
CA LEU A 149 4.72 -4.17 -10.59
C LEU A 149 5.29 -5.04 -9.46
N ASN A 150 5.01 -4.68 -8.21
CA ASN A 150 5.47 -5.46 -7.05
C ASN A 150 4.88 -6.86 -7.01
N GLN A 151 3.60 -7.02 -7.38
CA GLN A 151 2.95 -8.33 -7.44
C GLN A 151 3.55 -9.22 -8.54
N SER A 152 3.83 -8.64 -9.71
CA SER A 152 4.52 -9.35 -10.80
C SER A 152 5.91 -9.81 -10.34
N LEU A 153 6.67 -8.92 -9.70
CA LEU A 153 8.00 -9.23 -9.18
C LEU A 153 7.95 -10.28 -8.07
N ALA A 154 6.96 -10.23 -7.18
CA ALA A 154 6.76 -11.26 -6.15
C ALA A 154 6.48 -12.63 -6.77
N ASN A 155 5.71 -12.69 -7.86
CA ASN A 155 5.50 -13.95 -8.58
C ASN A 155 6.81 -14.47 -9.20
N ASP A 156 7.64 -13.59 -9.77
CA ASP A 156 8.94 -13.98 -10.33
C ASP A 156 9.88 -14.52 -9.23
N ILE A 157 9.94 -13.86 -8.07
CA ILE A 157 10.69 -14.35 -6.90
C ILE A 157 10.16 -15.70 -6.43
N TYR A 158 8.84 -15.87 -6.35
CA TYR A 158 8.23 -17.14 -5.94
C TYR A 158 8.68 -18.29 -6.84
N GLN A 159 8.71 -18.09 -8.17
CA GLN A 159 9.24 -19.08 -9.10
C GLN A 159 10.72 -19.40 -8.85
N GLN A 160 11.53 -18.40 -8.51
CA GLN A 160 12.93 -18.62 -8.12
C GLN A 160 13.04 -19.43 -6.83
N LEU A 161 12.18 -19.20 -5.84
CA LEU A 161 12.20 -19.93 -4.56
C LEU A 161 11.91 -21.43 -4.76
N LEU A 162 11.00 -21.79 -5.67
CA LEU A 162 10.62 -23.18 -5.94
C LEU A 162 11.76 -24.02 -6.52
N ILE A 163 12.68 -23.40 -7.28
CA ILE A 163 13.82 -24.10 -7.91
C ILE A 163 15.07 -24.15 -7.02
N LEU A 164 15.05 -23.53 -5.84
CA LEU A 164 16.20 -23.57 -4.93
C LEU A 164 16.41 -24.96 -4.32
N GLU A 165 17.69 -25.34 -4.23
CA GLU A 165 18.08 -26.47 -3.40
C GLU A 165 17.77 -26.20 -1.91
N PRO A 166 17.36 -27.21 -1.11
CA PRO A 166 16.92 -27.01 0.27
C PRO A 166 17.93 -26.24 1.13
N ALA A 167 19.22 -26.61 1.06
CA ALA A 167 20.28 -25.93 1.80
C ALA A 167 20.48 -24.47 1.37
N THR A 168 20.17 -24.14 0.11
CA THR A 168 20.22 -22.77 -0.40
C THR A 168 19.02 -21.96 0.07
N PHE A 169 17.83 -22.57 0.09
CA PHE A 169 16.64 -21.94 0.66
C PHE A 169 16.83 -21.60 2.14
N GLU A 170 17.38 -22.51 2.94
CA GLU A 170 17.71 -22.23 4.34
C GLU A 170 18.69 -21.04 4.50
N ARG A 171 19.71 -20.94 3.64
CA ARG A 171 20.62 -19.77 3.62
C ARG A 171 19.89 -18.48 3.29
N LEU A 172 18.97 -18.53 2.32
CA LEU A 172 18.15 -17.38 1.93
C LEU A 172 17.27 -16.91 3.10
N ILE A 173 16.60 -17.84 3.78
CA ILE A 173 15.77 -17.51 4.95
C ILE A 173 16.59 -16.80 6.03
N ARG A 174 17.83 -17.24 6.27
CA ARG A 174 18.72 -16.57 7.23
C ARG A 174 19.01 -15.12 6.82
N GLN A 175 19.33 -14.87 5.56
CA GLN A 175 19.57 -13.52 5.05
C GLN A 175 18.31 -12.65 5.13
N PHE A 176 17.16 -13.22 4.75
CA PHE A 176 15.86 -12.56 4.82
C PHE A 176 15.55 -12.08 6.25
N ILE A 177 15.68 -12.97 7.24
CA ILE A 177 15.39 -12.65 8.64
C ILE A 177 16.34 -11.56 9.19
N VAL A 178 17.61 -11.57 8.80
CA VAL A 178 18.56 -10.50 9.16
C VAL A 178 18.17 -9.17 8.53
N GLN A 179 17.72 -9.16 7.27
CA GLN A 179 17.26 -7.95 6.59
C GLN A 179 16.00 -7.35 7.25
N LEU A 180 15.14 -8.19 7.83
CA LEU A 180 14.01 -7.75 8.66
C LEU A 180 14.44 -7.10 9.98
N GLY A 181 15.73 -7.11 10.32
CA GLY A 181 16.26 -6.55 11.56
C GLY A 181 16.25 -7.50 12.75
N TYR A 182 16.19 -8.81 12.52
CA TYR A 182 16.44 -9.82 13.57
C TYR A 182 17.94 -10.16 13.66
N GLY A 183 18.39 -10.62 14.82
CA GLY A 183 19.77 -11.06 15.05
C GLY A 183 20.76 -9.91 15.26
N VAL A 184 20.27 -8.73 15.62
CA VAL A 184 21.08 -7.50 15.74
C VAL A 184 21.82 -7.47 17.08
N ASN A 185 22.82 -8.33 17.31
CA ASN A 185 23.82 -8.02 18.34
C ASN A 185 25.17 -8.73 18.14
N LYS A 186 26.24 -7.94 18.35
CA LYS A 186 27.63 -8.13 17.90
C LYS A 186 28.55 -8.96 18.82
N MET A 187 28.03 -9.72 19.79
CA MET A 187 28.91 -10.43 20.74
C MET A 187 29.20 -11.89 20.41
N ASP A 188 28.40 -12.54 19.55
CA ASP A 188 28.73 -13.83 18.94
C ASP A 188 28.25 -13.81 17.49
N GLY A 189 29.15 -13.41 16.57
CA GLY A 189 28.80 -13.16 15.16
C GLY A 189 28.05 -14.33 14.53
N LEU A 190 26.92 -14.07 13.87
CA LEU A 190 26.12 -15.04 13.09
C LEU A 190 25.78 -16.37 13.80
N ALA A 191 26.11 -16.51 15.09
CA ALA A 191 25.99 -17.72 15.87
C ALA A 191 24.60 -17.77 16.52
N ALA A 192 23.58 -17.66 15.66
CA ALA A 192 22.49 -18.61 15.79
C ALA A 192 23.15 -19.98 16.00
N LYS A 193 22.81 -20.70 17.08
CA LYS A 193 23.18 -22.12 17.20
C LYS A 193 22.58 -22.81 15.98
N LEU A 194 23.40 -22.95 14.95
CA LEU A 194 22.96 -23.18 13.57
C LEU A 194 22.74 -24.65 13.26
N HIS A 195 22.98 -25.54 14.21
CA HIS A 195 22.65 -26.95 14.15
C HIS A 195 22.05 -27.35 15.50
N SER A 196 20.77 -27.04 15.74
CA SER A 196 20.02 -27.91 16.65
C SER A 196 19.57 -29.08 15.79
N ALA A 197 20.28 -30.21 15.88
CA ALA A 197 19.85 -31.47 15.27
C ALA A 197 18.62 -32.05 16.01
N ASP A 198 17.73 -31.18 16.49
CA ASP A 198 16.44 -31.54 17.03
C ASP A 198 15.43 -31.49 15.89
N LYS A 199 14.55 -32.51 15.88
CA LYS A 199 13.62 -32.85 14.81
C LYS A 199 12.51 -31.79 14.62
N GLY A 200 12.87 -30.54 14.33
CA GLY A 200 11.91 -29.47 14.07
C GLY A 200 12.39 -28.02 14.27
N ILE A 201 13.68 -27.70 14.41
CA ILE A 201 14.14 -26.30 14.49
C ILE A 201 15.38 -26.11 13.62
N ASP A 202 15.27 -25.23 12.61
CA ASP A 202 16.36 -24.96 11.66
C ASP A 202 17.18 -23.73 12.05
N GLY A 203 16.67 -22.86 12.94
CA GLY A 203 17.38 -21.68 13.38
C GLY A 203 16.78 -20.99 14.61
N ILE A 204 17.61 -20.22 15.30
CA ILE A 204 17.23 -19.39 16.45
C ILE A 204 17.85 -18.01 16.24
N VAL A 205 17.02 -16.96 16.27
CA VAL A 205 17.44 -15.57 16.10
C VAL A 205 16.94 -14.71 17.26
N TRP A 206 17.65 -13.63 17.55
CA TRP A 206 17.21 -12.63 18.52
C TRP A 206 16.25 -11.63 17.86
N GLN A 207 15.16 -11.26 18.51
CA GLN A 207 14.24 -10.25 18.01
C GLN A 207 14.78 -8.84 18.22
N ASP A 208 15.57 -8.64 19.26
CA ASP A 208 16.11 -7.37 19.66
C ASP A 208 17.64 -7.43 19.79
N ALA A 209 18.30 -6.30 19.49
CA ALA A 209 19.57 -5.97 20.14
C ALA A 209 19.26 -5.85 21.62
N LEU A 210 20.12 -6.19 22.57
CA LEU A 210 19.85 -6.54 23.99
C LEU A 210 19.72 -8.06 24.15
N GLY A 211 19.09 -8.76 23.21
CA GLY A 211 18.99 -10.22 23.24
C GLY A 211 18.08 -10.70 24.37
N LEU A 212 16.91 -10.08 24.52
CA LEU A 212 15.91 -10.48 25.51
C LEU A 212 14.96 -11.54 24.93
N ASP A 213 14.54 -11.36 23.68
CA ASP A 213 13.57 -12.21 23.02
C ASP A 213 14.20 -13.06 21.90
N ARG A 214 13.88 -14.36 21.91
CA ARG A 214 14.30 -15.31 20.86
C ARG A 214 13.12 -15.71 19.99
N VAL A 215 13.37 -15.82 18.70
CA VAL A 215 12.44 -16.36 17.70
C VAL A 215 13.07 -17.59 17.08
N TYR A 216 12.28 -18.66 17.01
CA TYR A 216 12.68 -19.95 16.49
C TYR A 216 12.13 -20.12 15.08
N LEU A 217 12.93 -20.71 14.19
CA LEU A 217 12.63 -20.79 12.77
C LEU A 217 12.60 -22.26 12.34
N GLN A 218 11.60 -22.59 11.53
CA GLN A 218 11.59 -23.77 10.68
C GLN A 218 11.38 -23.29 9.24
N ALA A 219 12.20 -23.76 8.30
CA ALA A 219 12.14 -23.47 6.89
C ALA A 219 12.09 -24.77 6.08
N LYS A 220 11.00 -25.00 5.34
CA LYS A 220 10.88 -26.17 4.46
C LYS A 220 10.76 -25.78 3.00
N ARG A 221 11.67 -26.30 2.17
CA ARG A 221 11.57 -26.18 0.70
C ARG A 221 10.73 -27.33 0.16
N TYR A 222 9.47 -27.09 -0.14
CA TYR A 222 8.55 -28.05 -0.74
C TYR A 222 8.11 -27.59 -2.14
N SER A 223 7.71 -28.56 -2.97
CA SER A 223 7.00 -28.27 -4.22
C SER A 223 5.61 -27.72 -3.93
N GLU A 224 5.04 -27.05 -4.92
CA GLU A 224 3.72 -26.41 -4.81
C GLU A 224 2.61 -27.39 -4.40
N ASP A 225 2.64 -28.63 -4.90
CA ASP A 225 1.66 -29.67 -4.57
C ASP A 225 1.86 -30.30 -3.18
N ASN A 226 3.03 -30.11 -2.57
CA ASN A 226 3.34 -30.69 -1.26
C ASN A 226 3.11 -29.67 -0.16
N LYS A 227 1.86 -29.59 0.30
CA LYS A 227 1.45 -28.65 1.36
C LYS A 227 1.92 -29.10 2.73
N VAL A 228 2.30 -28.13 3.57
CA VAL A 228 2.65 -28.38 4.97
C VAL A 228 1.39 -28.72 5.75
N SER A 229 1.43 -29.86 6.43
CA SER A 229 0.29 -30.46 7.12
C SER A 229 0.16 -29.99 8.59
N GLY A 230 -1.05 -30.10 9.17
CA GLY A 230 -1.25 -29.78 10.59
C GLY A 230 -0.35 -30.56 11.56
N PRO A 231 -0.09 -31.86 11.35
CA PRO A 231 0.89 -32.60 12.15
C PRO A 231 2.30 -32.01 12.11
N GLU A 232 2.77 -31.49 10.98
CA GLU A 232 4.09 -30.86 10.89
C GLU A 232 4.15 -29.56 11.68
N VAL A 233 3.11 -28.72 11.60
CA VAL A 233 3.04 -27.47 12.36
C VAL A 233 2.91 -27.74 13.86
N ARG A 234 2.13 -28.75 14.26
CA ARG A 234 2.06 -29.21 15.67
C ARG A 234 3.39 -29.78 16.15
N GLY A 235 4.10 -30.52 15.30
CA GLY A 235 5.45 -31.01 15.58
C GLY A 235 6.42 -29.86 15.88
N PHE A 236 6.39 -28.81 15.06
CA PHE A 236 7.15 -27.59 15.32
C PHE A 236 6.75 -26.92 16.65
N SER A 237 5.45 -26.75 16.90
CA SER A 237 4.95 -26.22 18.18
C SER A 237 5.44 -27.04 19.39
N GLY A 238 5.49 -28.37 19.27
CA GLY A 238 6.04 -29.25 20.30
C GLY A 238 7.54 -29.10 20.48
N ALA A 239 8.31 -28.87 19.40
CA ALA A 239 9.73 -28.54 19.51
C ALA A 239 9.93 -27.20 20.25
N LEU A 240 9.08 -26.20 20.03
CA LEU A 240 9.12 -24.94 20.78
C LEU A 240 8.94 -25.16 22.30
N ASP A 241 8.06 -26.08 22.72
CA ASP A 241 7.88 -26.41 24.14
C ASP A 241 9.16 -26.95 24.79
N GLN A 242 9.89 -27.81 24.07
CA GLN A 242 11.14 -28.40 24.55
C GLN A 242 12.20 -27.33 24.83
N HIS A 243 12.20 -26.25 24.05
CA HIS A 243 13.09 -25.11 24.24
C HIS A 243 12.51 -23.97 25.09
N ARG A 244 11.31 -24.16 25.67
CA ARG A 244 10.55 -23.12 26.40
C ARG A 244 10.42 -21.84 25.59
N ALA A 245 10.23 -21.98 24.27
CA ALA A 245 10.13 -20.89 23.34
C ALA A 245 8.68 -20.39 23.26
N THR A 246 8.52 -19.06 23.25
CA THR A 246 7.21 -18.40 23.17
C THR A 246 6.91 -17.88 21.77
N LYS A 247 7.89 -17.82 20.87
CA LYS A 247 7.77 -17.27 19.51
C LYS A 247 8.41 -18.18 18.48
N GLY A 248 7.67 -18.50 17.41
CA GLY A 248 8.16 -19.31 16.30
C GLY A 248 7.62 -18.87 14.95
N ILE A 249 8.42 -19.06 13.90
CA ILE A 249 8.03 -18.82 12.51
C ILE A 249 8.27 -20.11 11.71
N PHE A 250 7.22 -20.61 11.07
CA PHE A 250 7.30 -21.70 10.10
C PHE A 250 7.20 -21.10 8.70
N ILE A 251 8.25 -21.28 7.91
CA ILE A 251 8.35 -20.78 6.54
C ILE A 251 8.38 -21.97 5.58
N THR A 252 7.62 -21.89 4.49
CA THR A 252 7.67 -22.89 3.41
C THR A 252 7.63 -22.23 2.05
N THR A 253 8.22 -22.87 1.03
CA THR A 253 8.03 -22.46 -0.37
C THR A 253 6.70 -22.95 -0.95
N SER A 254 5.99 -23.84 -0.26
CA SER A 254 4.65 -24.30 -0.64
C SER A 254 3.57 -23.50 0.10
N SER A 255 2.41 -24.12 0.32
CA SER A 255 1.30 -23.59 1.12
C SER A 255 1.00 -24.48 2.33
N PHE A 256 0.13 -24.00 3.22
CA PHE A 256 -0.34 -24.74 4.38
C PHE A 256 -1.73 -25.34 4.11
N THR A 257 -1.98 -26.52 4.67
CA THR A 257 -3.33 -27.10 4.65
C THR A 257 -4.28 -26.33 5.58
N PRO A 258 -5.61 -26.42 5.38
CA PRO A 258 -6.57 -25.73 6.25
C PRO A 258 -6.45 -26.08 7.74
N ASP A 259 -6.10 -27.32 8.07
CA ASP A 259 -5.86 -27.76 9.45
C ASP A 259 -4.54 -27.20 10.00
N ALA A 260 -3.50 -27.05 9.18
CA ALA A 260 -2.25 -26.40 9.58
C ALA A 260 -2.46 -24.92 9.95
N LEU A 261 -3.30 -24.21 9.20
CA LEU A 261 -3.64 -22.81 9.47
C LEU A 261 -4.44 -22.59 10.76
N GLN A 262 -5.06 -23.64 11.31
CA GLN A 262 -5.78 -23.57 12.60
C GLN A 262 -4.83 -23.68 13.79
N VAL A 263 -3.69 -24.37 13.64
CA VAL A 263 -2.75 -24.65 14.75
C VAL A 263 -2.31 -23.38 15.52
N PRO A 264 -1.95 -22.25 14.88
CA PRO A 264 -1.59 -21.03 15.61
C PRO A 264 -2.68 -20.50 16.55
N ARG A 265 -3.96 -20.79 16.27
CA ARG A 265 -5.10 -20.36 17.09
C ARG A 265 -5.37 -21.30 18.26
N GLU A 266 -4.95 -22.55 18.15
CA GLU A 266 -5.12 -23.58 19.19
C GLU A 266 -4.05 -23.44 20.29
N VAL A 267 -2.88 -22.90 19.96
CA VAL A 267 -1.75 -22.77 20.89
C VAL A 267 -1.84 -21.43 21.63
N VAL A 268 -2.37 -21.45 22.84
CA VAL A 268 -2.63 -20.24 23.65
C VAL A 268 -1.35 -19.60 24.23
N SER A 269 -0.31 -20.41 24.49
CA SER A 269 0.90 -19.97 25.21
C SER A 269 2.04 -19.50 24.30
N LYS A 270 1.86 -19.50 22.97
CA LYS A 270 2.92 -19.16 22.00
C LYS A 270 2.38 -18.32 20.85
N THR A 271 3.22 -17.46 20.30
CA THR A 271 2.98 -16.81 19.01
C THR A 271 3.63 -17.64 17.91
N LEU A 272 2.82 -18.25 17.06
CA LEU A 272 3.27 -19.01 15.91
C LEU A 272 2.85 -18.31 14.62
N LEU A 273 3.83 -17.90 13.81
CA LEU A 273 3.60 -17.28 12.50
C LEU A 273 3.86 -18.30 11.39
N LEU A 274 2.94 -18.41 10.42
CA LEU A 274 3.08 -19.24 9.24
C LEU A 274 3.29 -18.34 8.02
N ILE A 275 4.35 -18.58 7.25
CA ILE A 275 4.69 -17.83 6.04
C ILE A 275 4.80 -18.82 4.88
N ASP A 276 3.90 -18.71 3.92
CA ASP A 276 3.93 -19.52 2.69
C ASP A 276 4.81 -18.88 1.61
N GLY A 277 4.98 -19.58 0.48
CA GLY A 277 5.93 -19.17 -0.54
C GLY A 277 5.58 -17.85 -1.21
N LEU A 278 4.29 -17.60 -1.47
CA LEU A 278 3.83 -16.33 -2.05
C LEU A 278 4.03 -15.19 -1.06
N ARG A 279 3.64 -15.37 0.20
CA ARG A 279 3.81 -14.35 1.24
C ARG A 279 5.28 -14.06 1.49
N LEU A 280 6.15 -15.07 1.46
CA LEU A 280 7.59 -14.89 1.56
C LEU A 280 8.11 -14.01 0.42
N ALA A 281 7.68 -14.26 -0.81
CA ALA A 281 8.10 -13.47 -1.98
C ALA A 281 7.63 -12.02 -1.91
N GLU A 282 6.38 -11.77 -1.49
CA GLU A 282 5.88 -10.40 -1.23
C GLU A 282 6.73 -9.66 -0.20
N LEU A 283 7.07 -10.33 0.91
CA LEU A 283 7.92 -9.76 1.95
C LEU A 283 9.34 -9.51 1.41
N MET A 284 9.88 -10.40 0.58
CA MET A 284 11.18 -10.19 -0.06
C MET A 284 11.19 -8.93 -0.93
N VAL A 285 10.15 -8.70 -1.73
CA VAL A 285 9.99 -7.44 -2.50
C VAL A 285 9.91 -6.25 -1.55
N GLN A 286 9.05 -6.33 -0.53
CA GLN A 286 8.80 -5.23 0.41
C GLN A 286 10.07 -4.80 1.16
N TYR A 287 10.91 -5.76 1.57
CA TYR A 287 12.13 -5.50 2.36
C TYR A 287 13.42 -5.48 1.54
N GLY A 288 13.32 -5.53 0.20
CA GLY A 288 14.48 -5.40 -0.68
C GLY A 288 15.41 -6.62 -0.69
N VAL A 289 14.90 -7.83 -0.40
CA VAL A 289 15.69 -9.07 -0.38
C VAL A 289 15.61 -9.75 -1.73
N GLY A 290 16.76 -9.97 -2.38
CA GLY A 290 16.81 -10.64 -3.68
C GLY A 290 16.28 -9.79 -4.84
N VAL A 291 16.06 -8.49 -4.63
CA VAL A 291 15.59 -7.53 -5.63
C VAL A 291 16.55 -6.35 -5.76
N GLN A 292 16.45 -5.62 -6.87
CA GLN A 292 17.23 -4.42 -7.13
C GLN A 292 16.32 -3.30 -7.64
N VAL A 293 16.64 -2.05 -7.31
CA VAL A 293 15.93 -0.89 -7.83
C VAL A 293 16.34 -0.68 -9.29
N GLU A 294 15.40 -0.90 -10.21
CA GLU A 294 15.62 -0.66 -11.63
C GLU A 294 15.64 0.85 -11.97
N ARG A 295 14.70 1.61 -11.40
CA ARG A 295 14.58 3.06 -11.61
C ARG A 295 13.85 3.77 -10.45
N ASN A 296 14.13 5.05 -10.27
CA ASN A 296 13.44 5.92 -9.32
C ASN A 296 12.51 6.90 -10.04
N ILE A 297 11.25 7.00 -9.58
CA ILE A 297 10.27 7.97 -10.06
C ILE A 297 10.03 9.01 -8.95
N ALA A 298 10.38 10.27 -9.21
CA ALA A 298 10.22 11.35 -8.24
C ALA A 298 8.95 12.18 -8.53
N VAL A 299 8.00 12.18 -7.58
CA VAL A 299 6.82 13.06 -7.62
C VAL A 299 7.14 14.35 -6.87
N LYS A 300 6.99 15.49 -7.56
CA LYS A 300 7.29 16.83 -6.99
C LYS A 300 6.01 17.53 -6.56
N LYS A 301 6.10 18.32 -5.49
CA LYS A 301 5.05 19.26 -5.05
C LYS A 301 5.63 20.67 -5.03
N VAL A 302 4.75 21.67 -5.13
CA VAL A 302 5.15 23.07 -4.95
C VAL A 302 5.71 23.26 -3.55
N ASP A 303 6.90 23.83 -3.46
CA ASP A 303 7.47 24.31 -2.21
C ASP A 303 6.85 25.67 -1.91
N GLN A 304 5.84 25.67 -1.05
CA GLN A 304 5.10 26.89 -0.77
C GLN A 304 5.91 27.89 0.07
N ASP A 305 6.84 27.41 0.90
CA ASP A 305 7.67 28.25 1.76
C ASP A 305 8.68 29.02 0.91
N PHE A 306 9.19 28.39 -0.15
CA PHE A 306 10.02 29.08 -1.14
C PHE A 306 9.29 30.26 -1.78
N PHE A 307 8.04 30.08 -2.24
CA PHE A 307 7.29 31.15 -2.91
C PHE A 307 6.75 32.25 -1.98
N GLU A 308 6.69 32.03 -0.67
CA GLU A 308 6.34 33.08 0.31
C GLU A 308 7.53 33.96 0.68
N ASN A 309 8.75 33.47 0.49
CA ASN A 309 9.98 34.14 0.92
C ASN A 309 10.80 34.74 -0.23
N ILE A 310 10.30 34.71 -1.47
CA ILE A 310 10.88 35.39 -2.64
C ILE A 310 10.07 36.62 -3.03
#